data_AF-A0A967G409-F1
#
_entry.id   AF-A0A967G409-F1
#
_cell.length_a   1.000
_cell.length_b   1.000
_cell.length_c   1.000
_cell.angle_alpha   90.00
_cell.angle_beta   90.00
_cell.angle_gamma   90.00
#
_symmetry.space_group_name_H-M   'P 1'
#
loop_
_entity.id
_entity.type
_entity.pdbx_description
1 polymer ?
#
loop_
_entity_poly.entity_id
_entity_poly.type
_entity_poly.pdbx_seq_one_letter_code
_entity_poly.pdbx_strand_id
1 'polypeptide(L)'
;EMVSLGVLPLSHSFGIAFSNTGNFVGGKTVLLRWWNVEDALQAIQRFHVTQMAAVPTMYIQILAFPELDKYDLSSLEDCQCGGAPL
;
A
#
# COMPACT_ATOMS: atom_id res chain seq x y z
N GLU A 1 1.51 -12.10 10.10
CA GLU A 1 0.25 -11.39 10.44
C GLU A 1 -0.11 -10.53 9.23
N MET A 2 -1.38 -10.44 8.84
CA MET A 2 -1.78 -9.64 7.67
C MET A 2 -1.74 -8.15 8.00
N VAL A 3 -0.90 -7.39 7.29
CA VAL A 3 -0.76 -5.94 7.45
C VAL A 3 -0.94 -5.25 6.10
N SER A 4 -2.02 -4.50 5.94
CA SER A 4 -2.36 -3.83 4.69
C SER A 4 -1.95 -2.36 4.71
N LEU A 5 -1.42 -1.85 3.61
CA LEU A 5 -1.23 -0.41 3.41
C LEU A 5 -2.46 0.20 2.71
N GLY A 6 -3.24 0.98 3.45
CA GLY A 6 -4.38 1.73 2.94
C GLY A 6 -3.99 3.14 2.50
N VAL A 7 -3.70 3.28 1.20
CA VAL A 7 -3.30 4.56 0.55
C VAL A 7 -4.32 5.06 -0.47
N LEU A 8 -5.32 4.24 -0.79
CA LEU A 8 -6.36 4.58 -1.75
C LEU A 8 -7.50 5.38 -1.08
N PRO A 9 -8.20 6.26 -1.82
CA PRO A 9 -9.35 6.98 -1.27
C PRO A 9 -10.43 6.04 -0.74
N LEU A 10 -10.84 6.23 0.51
CA LEU A 10 -11.93 5.46 1.14
C LEU A 10 -13.31 5.79 0.56
N SER A 11 -13.43 6.83 -0.26
CA SER A 11 -14.65 7.17 -1.00
C SER A 11 -14.86 6.30 -2.25
N HIS A 12 -13.87 5.49 -2.63
CA HIS A 12 -13.93 4.60 -3.79
C HIS A 12 -13.94 3.13 -3.35
N SER A 13 -14.69 2.27 -4.07
CA SER A 13 -14.90 0.86 -3.73
C SER A 13 -13.59 0.10 -3.50
N PHE A 14 -12.59 0.34 -4.36
CA PHE A 14 -11.28 -0.31 -4.25
C PHE A 14 -10.58 0.02 -2.93
N GLY A 15 -10.57 1.29 -2.52
CA GLY A 15 -9.91 1.73 -1.30
C GLY A 15 -10.62 1.28 -0.03
N ILE A 16 -11.95 1.39 0.01
CA ILE A 16 -12.73 0.96 1.18
C ILE A 16 -12.75 -0.56 1.35
N ALA A 17 -12.90 -1.32 0.25
CA ALA A 17 -12.90 -2.78 0.31
C ALA A 17 -11.54 -3.31 0.78
N PHE A 18 -10.45 -2.87 0.16
CA PHE A 18 -9.10 -3.32 0.52
C PHE A 18 -8.74 -2.98 1.98
N SER A 19 -9.04 -1.75 2.41
CA SER A 19 -8.76 -1.32 3.80
C SER A 19 -9.56 -2.10 4.84
N ASN A 20 -10.75 -2.61 4.48
CA ASN A 20 -11.60 -3.39 5.38
C ASN A 20 -11.30 -4.90 5.34
N THR A 21 -10.78 -5.45 4.24
CA THR A 21 -10.47 -6.89 4.13
C THR A 21 -9.56 -7.36 5.25
N GLY A 22 -8.51 -6.60 5.58
CA GLY A 22 -7.64 -6.90 6.71
C GLY A 22 -8.39 -6.96 8.04
N ASN A 23 -9.29 -6.00 8.29
CA ASN A 23 -10.08 -5.94 9.53
C ASN A 23 -11.02 -7.15 9.69
N PHE A 24 -11.61 -7.65 8.60
CA PHE A 24 -12.53 -8.80 8.65
C PHE A 24 -11.86 -10.13 9.03
N VAL A 25 -10.55 -10.25 8.82
CA VAL A 25 -9.77 -11.46 9.13
C VAL A 25 -8.85 -11.28 10.34
N GLY A 26 -9.03 -10.21 11.12
CA GLY A 26 -8.22 -9.91 12.31
C GLY A 26 -6.82 -9.37 12.00
N GLY A 27 -6.58 -8.90 10.78
CA GLY A 27 -5.38 -8.17 10.39
C GLY A 27 -5.43 -6.69 10.78
N LYS A 28 -4.42 -5.94 10.32
CA LYS A 28 -4.26 -4.51 10.60
C LYS A 28 -4.14 -3.72 9.30
N THR A 29 -4.68 -2.51 9.29
CA THR A 29 -4.53 -1.58 8.15
C THR A 29 -3.76 -0.33 8.60
N VAL A 30 -2.63 -0.07 7.96
CA VAL A 30 -1.86 1.17 8.09
C VAL A 30 -2.44 2.17 7.10
N LEU A 31 -3.16 3.18 7.60
CA LEU A 31 -3.80 4.19 6.77
C LEU A 31 -2.90 5.41 6.58
N LEU A 32 -2.64 5.77 5.34
CA LEU A 32 -2.04 7.06 4.98
C LEU A 32 -3.12 8.00 4.47
N ARG A 33 -3.21 9.19 5.08
CA ARG A 33 -4.22 10.20 4.71
C ARG A 33 -4.06 10.65 3.26
N TRP A 34 -2.83 10.83 2.82
CA TRP A 34 -2.47 11.28 1.48
C TRP A 34 -1.40 10.37 0.91
N TRP A 35 -1.39 10.25 -0.41
CA TRP A 35 -0.33 9.54 -1.09
C TRP A 35 0.96 10.37 -1.08
N ASN A 36 2.02 9.75 -0.58
CA ASN A 36 3.39 10.20 -0.70
C ASN A 36 4.26 8.93 -0.77
N VAL A 37 5.17 8.88 -1.74
CA VAL A 37 5.99 7.68 -2.00
C VAL A 37 6.89 7.36 -0.79
N GLU A 38 7.57 8.37 -0.25
CA GLU A 38 8.44 8.19 0.91
C GLU A 38 7.65 7.74 2.15
N ASP A 39 6.51 8.36 2.44
CA ASP A 39 5.66 7.95 3.57
C ASP A 39 5.17 6.49 3.41
N ALA A 40 4.83 6.08 2.18
CA ALA A 40 4.43 4.71 1.88
C ALA A 40 5.57 3.71 2.11
N LEU A 41 6.77 4.01 1.59
CA LEU A 41 7.95 3.17 1.77
C LEU A 41 8.38 3.08 3.24
N GLN A 42 8.37 4.20 3.96
CA GLN A 42 8.62 4.24 5.40
C GLN A 42 7.59 3.42 6.18
N ALA A 43 6.30 3.51 5.81
CA ALA A 43 5.24 2.74 6.43
C ALA A 43 5.40 1.23 6.18
N ILE A 44 5.76 0.84 4.96
CA ILE A 44 6.01 -0.57 4.60
C ILE A 44 7.10 -1.15 5.49
N GLN A 45 8.26 -0.48 5.55
CA GLN A 45 9.38 -0.93 6.37
C GLN A 45 9.05 -0.94 7.87
N ARG A 46 8.47 0.15 8.39
CA ARG A 46 8.22 0.32 9.84
C ARG A 46 7.20 -0.66 10.38
N PHE A 47 6.16 -0.96 9.61
CA PHE A 47 5.04 -1.79 10.05
C PHE A 47 5.07 -3.20 9.45
N HIS A 48 6.11 -3.54 8.69
CA HIS A 48 6.21 -4.81 7.96
C HIS A 48 4.94 -5.11 7.16
N VAL A 49 4.52 -4.14 6.34
CA VAL A 49 3.33 -4.29 5.49
C VAL A 49 3.50 -5.51 4.59
N THR A 50 2.47 -6.37 4.56
CA THR A 50 2.45 -7.60 3.78
C THR A 50 1.70 -7.47 2.46
N GLN A 51 0.78 -6.52 2.36
CA GLN A 51 0.03 -6.28 1.13
C GLN A 51 -0.23 -4.81 0.88
N MET A 52 -0.19 -4.42 -0.39
CA MET A 52 -0.54 -3.08 -0.85
C MET A 52 -1.47 -3.12 -2.06
N ALA A 53 -2.39 -2.16 -2.11
CA ALA A 53 -3.22 -1.89 -3.26
C ALA A 53 -2.99 -0.45 -3.73
N ALA A 54 -2.73 -0.29 -5.02
CA ALA A 54 -2.39 0.99 -5.62
C ALA A 54 -2.90 1.09 -7.06
N VAL A 55 -3.00 2.31 -7.59
CA VAL A 55 -3.24 2.54 -9.02
C VAL A 55 -1.93 2.47 -9.80
N PRO A 56 -1.94 2.26 -11.14
CA PRO A 56 -0.71 2.15 -11.95
C PRO A 56 0.29 3.29 -11.74
N THR A 57 -0.20 4.53 -11.66
CA THR A 57 0.65 5.72 -11.48
C THR A 57 1.43 5.72 -10.16
N MET A 58 0.89 5.14 -9.10
CA MET A 58 1.57 5.02 -7.80
C MET A 58 2.72 4.02 -7.87
N TYR A 59 2.53 2.89 -8.56
CA TYR A 59 3.62 1.94 -8.80
C TYR A 59 4.74 2.55 -9.66
N ILE A 60 4.38 3.30 -10.71
CA ILE A 60 5.37 4.04 -11.51
C ILE A 60 6.16 5.01 -10.62
N GLN A 61 5.50 5.71 -9.71
CA GLN A 61 6.16 6.64 -8.79
C GLN A 61 7.07 5.93 -7.77
N ILE A 62 6.69 4.75 -7.27
CA ILE A 62 7.55 3.92 -6.42
C ILE A 62 8.80 3.48 -7.20
N LEU A 63 8.61 2.92 -8.39
CA LEU A 63 9.70 2.38 -9.22
C LEU A 63 10.65 3.48 -9.72
N ALA A 64 10.15 4.71 -9.88
CA ALA A 64 10.94 5.87 -10.24
C ALA A 64 11.56 6.60 -9.04
N PHE A 65 11.32 6.14 -7.81
CA PHE A 65 11.81 6.81 -6.61
C PHE A 65 13.33 6.62 -6.47
N PRO A 66 14.14 7.69 -6.48
CA PRO A 66 15.61 7.57 -6.51
C PRO A 66 16.23 6.83 -5.33
N GLU A 67 15.53 6.79 -4.19
CA GLU A 67 16.04 6.19 -2.96
C GLU A 67 15.30 4.90 -2.58
N LEU A 68 14.62 4.26 -3.52
CA LEU A 68 13.84 3.03 -3.28
C LEU A 68 14.65 1.96 -2.55
N ASP A 69 15.91 1.76 -2.95
CA ASP A 69 16.80 0.74 -2.39
C ASP A 69 17.20 1.00 -0.93
N LYS A 70 16.87 2.16 -0.35
CA LYS A 70 17.11 2.46 1.07
C LYS A 70 16.06 1.84 2.00
N TYR A 71 14.95 1.34 1.46
CA TYR A 71 13.84 0.80 2.24
C TYR A 71 13.80 -0.72 2.13
N ASP A 72 13.64 -1.38 3.28
CA ASP A 72 13.35 -2.80 3.32
C ASP A 72 11.87 -3.05 2.98
N LEU A 73 11.65 -3.64 1.81
CA LEU A 73 10.33 -4.02 1.30
C LEU A 73 10.13 -5.54 1.30
N SER A 74 11.01 -6.32 1.96
CA SER A 74 10.96 -7.78 1.91
C SER A 74 9.72 -8.39 2.56
N SER A 75 8.96 -7.60 3.33
CA SER A 75 7.69 -8.03 3.91
C SER A 75 6.54 -8.04 2.91
N LEU A 76 6.64 -7.33 1.78
CA LEU A 76 5.57 -7.29 0.77
C LEU A 76 5.44 -8.65 0.07
N GLU A 77 4.28 -9.26 0.23
CA GLU A 77 3.92 -10.55 -0.38
C GLU A 77 2.90 -10.38 -1.51
N ASP A 78 2.05 -9.33 -1.45
CA ASP A 78 1.00 -9.06 -2.43
C ASP A 78 0.95 -7.58 -2.83
N CYS A 79 0.97 -7.32 -4.14
CA CYS A 79 0.90 -5.99 -4.75
C CYS A 79 -0.24 -5.97 -5.78
N GLN A 80 -1.39 -5.42 -5.39
CA GLN A 80 -2.58 -5.34 -6.22
C GLN A 80 -2.62 -4.02 -7.00
N CYS A 81 -2.97 -4.10 -8.27
CA CYS A 81 -3.17 -2.95 -9.13
C CYS A 81 -4.59 -2.91 -9.67
N GLY A 82 -5.24 -1.75 -9.60
CA GLY A 82 -6.61 -1.57 -10.08
C GLY A 82 -7.03 -0.12 -10.17
N GLY A 83 -8.27 0.13 -10.61
CA GLY A 83 -8.85 1.47 -10.72
C GLY A 83 -8.47 2.25 -11.99
N ALA A 84 -7.48 1.78 -12.75
CA ALA A 84 -7.13 2.27 -14.09
C ALA A 84 -6.44 1.16 -14.91
N PRO A 85 -6.38 1.26 -16.24
CA PRO A 85 -5.59 0.36 -17.08
C PRO A 85 -4.11 0.36 -16.69
N LEU A 86 -3.53 -0.83 -16.57
CA LEU A 86 -2.11 -1.04 -16.33
C LEU A 86 -1.34 -1.08 -17.66
#